data_AF-A0A453HL10-F1
#
_entry.id   AF-A0A453HL10-F1
#
_cell.length_a   1.000
_cell.length_b   1.000
_cell.length_c   1.000
_cell.angle_alpha   90.00
_cell.angle_beta   90.00
_cell.angle_gamma   90.00
#
_symmetry.space_group_name_H-M   'P 1'
#
loop_
_entity.id
_entity.type
_entity.pdbx_description
1 polymer ?
#
loop_
_entity_poly.entity_id
_entity_poly.type
_entity_poly.pdbx_seq_one_letter_code
_entity_poly.pdbx_strand_id
1 'polypeptide(L)'
;MLLLDSLNTTDPKRLAPEIRGFIRGIYEIEEREESVHFIKKIRLEFPKVPQQNGEECGIYVLYFIHCFLQNGKLAQVLENKTLEEDFSQLFDDGTFDPEELENFRKDVHAFQVERSTETGQ
;
A
#
# COMPACT_ATOMS: atom_id res chain seq x y z
N MET A 1 -4.70 8.81 1.35
CA MET A 1 -4.00 7.92 0.40
C MET A 1 -2.64 7.62 0.98
N LEU A 2 -2.29 6.34 1.09
CA LEU A 2 -1.01 5.88 1.62
C LEU A 2 -0.16 5.39 0.45
N LEU A 3 1.08 5.88 0.34
CA LEU A 3 2.06 5.37 -0.60
C LEU A 3 3.20 4.70 0.17
N LEU A 4 3.33 3.39 0.00
CA LEU A 4 4.35 2.57 0.63
C LEU A 4 5.41 2.25 -0.43
N ASP A 5 6.61 2.80 -0.27
CA ASP A 5 7.72 2.67 -1.21
C ASP A 5 8.95 2.09 -0.48
N SER A 6 9.35 0.88 -0.87
CA SER A 6 10.52 0.20 -0.31
C SER A 6 11.84 0.67 -0.92
N LEU A 7 11.82 1.36 -2.07
CA LEU A 7 13.01 1.94 -2.69
C LEU A 7 13.30 3.34 -2.16
N ASN A 8 12.24 4.14 -1.97
CA ASN A 8 12.31 5.53 -1.52
C ASN A 8 13.29 6.39 -2.36
N THR A 9 13.43 6.09 -3.65
CA THR A 9 14.39 6.75 -4.55
C THR A 9 13.76 7.80 -5.45
N THR A 10 12.42 7.89 -5.51
CA THR A 10 11.70 8.79 -6.41
C THR A 10 10.89 9.81 -5.62
N ASP A 11 10.74 11.04 -6.13
CA ASP A 11 9.83 12.04 -5.52
C ASP A 11 8.39 11.50 -5.47
N PRO A 12 7.88 11.18 -4.29
CA PRO A 12 6.64 10.46 -4.17
C PRO A 12 5.42 11.38 -4.38
N LYS A 13 5.63 12.70 -4.37
CA LYS A 13 4.58 13.69 -4.71
C LYS A 13 4.26 13.73 -6.20
N ARG A 14 5.14 13.21 -7.05
CA ARG A 14 4.95 13.22 -8.51
C ARG A 14 3.70 12.48 -8.95
N LEU A 15 3.27 11.45 -8.22
CA LEU A 15 2.09 10.64 -8.53
C LEU A 15 0.76 11.26 -8.07
N ALA A 16 0.82 12.30 -7.24
CA ALA A 16 -0.39 12.89 -6.66
C ALA A 16 -1.40 13.42 -7.71
N PRO A 17 -0.98 14.12 -8.79
CA PRO A 17 -1.89 14.58 -9.83
C PRO A 17 -2.60 13.43 -10.55
N GLU A 18 -1.87 12.38 -10.91
CA GLU A 18 -2.38 11.23 -11.66
C GLU A 18 -3.36 10.42 -10.81
N ILE A 19 -3.03 10.14 -9.55
CA ILE A 19 -3.92 9.43 -8.64
C ILE A 19 -5.21 10.23 -8.40
N ARG A 20 -5.13 11.55 -8.22
CA ARG A 20 -6.32 12.41 -8.11
C ARG A 20 -7.15 12.41 -9.39
N GLY A 21 -6.51 12.36 -10.56
CA GLY A 21 -7.18 12.21 -11.85
C GLY A 21 -7.94 10.89 -11.94
N PHE A 22 -7.32 9.80 -11.50
CA PHE A 22 -7.94 8.48 -11.45
C PHE A 22 -9.15 8.43 -10.51
N ILE A 23 -9.03 8.96 -9.29
CA ILE A 23 -10.14 9.03 -8.32
C ILE A 23 -11.31 9.86 -8.88
N ARG A 24 -11.00 10.99 -9.53
CA ARG A 24 -12.03 11.81 -10.20
C ARG A 24 -12.78 11.00 -11.26
N GLY A 25 -12.06 10.25 -12.09
CA GLY A 25 -12.67 9.39 -13.10
C GLY A 25 -13.60 8.32 -12.50
N ILE A 26 -13.22 7.72 -11.37
CA ILE A 26 -14.10 6.78 -10.64
C ILE A 26 -15.41 7.49 -10.24
N TYR A 27 -15.31 8.68 -9.64
CA TYR A 27 -16.49 9.40 -9.15
C TYR A 27 -17.41 9.84 -10.28
N GLU A 28 -16.83 10.28 -11.41
CA GLU A 28 -17.56 10.62 -12.62
C GLU A 28 -18.31 9.39 -13.19
N ILE A 29 -17.67 8.21 -13.20
CA ILE A 29 -18.28 6.95 -13.66
C ILE A 29 -19.38 6.46 -12.71
N GLU A 30 -19.17 6.60 -11.40
CA GLU A 30 -20.13 6.20 -10.36
C GLU A 30 -21.26 7.23 -10.17
N GLU A 31 -21.33 8.28 -11.00
CA GLU A 31 -22.31 9.37 -10.93
C GLU A 31 -22.38 10.04 -9.55
N ARG A 32 -21.25 10.12 -8.84
CA ARG A 32 -21.21 10.69 -7.50
C ARG A 32 -20.99 12.20 -7.56
N GLU A 33 -21.74 12.95 -6.74
CA GLU A 33 -21.76 14.42 -6.76
C GLU A 33 -20.57 15.08 -6.02
N GLU A 34 -19.57 14.35 -5.53
CA GLU A 34 -18.51 15.00 -4.75
C GLU A 34 -17.70 16.00 -5.59
N SER A 35 -17.54 17.20 -5.01
CA SER A 35 -16.89 18.30 -5.70
C SER A 35 -15.40 18.06 -5.99
N VAL A 36 -14.89 18.69 -7.04
CA VAL A 36 -13.44 18.79 -7.31
C VAL A 36 -12.65 19.32 -6.10
N HIS A 37 -13.29 20.15 -5.25
CA HIS A 37 -12.68 20.64 -4.02
C HIS A 37 -12.47 19.52 -2.99
N PHE A 38 -13.38 18.55 -2.90
CA PHE A 38 -13.25 17.37 -2.06
C PHE A 38 -12.08 16.48 -2.49
N ILE A 39 -11.96 16.19 -3.80
CA ILE A 39 -10.86 15.37 -4.33
C ILE A 39 -9.49 16.04 -4.06
N LYS A 40 -9.42 17.38 -4.10
CA LYS A 40 -8.21 18.13 -3.76
C LYS A 40 -7.80 17.99 -2.29
N LYS A 41 -8.75 17.73 -1.39
CA LYS A 41 -8.49 17.55 0.05
C LYS A 41 -7.91 16.18 0.40
N ILE A 42 -7.98 15.20 -0.51
CA ILE A 42 -7.39 13.89 -0.29
C ILE A 42 -5.88 14.05 -0.06
N ARG A 43 -5.46 13.68 1.15
CA ARG A 43 -4.07 13.71 1.59
C ARG A 43 -3.32 12.52 1.01
N LEU A 44 -2.10 12.79 0.54
CA LEU A 44 -1.15 11.75 0.16
C LEU A 44 -0.08 11.71 1.25
N GLU A 45 0.08 10.54 1.84
CA GLU A 45 0.95 10.28 2.98
C GLU A 45 1.99 9.22 2.61
N PHE A 46 3.16 9.34 3.23
CA PHE A 46 4.34 8.51 2.96
C PHE A 46 4.84 7.90 4.28
N PRO A 47 4.18 6.84 4.78
CA PRO A 47 4.63 6.16 6.00
C PRO A 47 6.05 5.64 5.84
N LYS A 48 6.78 5.57 6.96
CA LYS A 48 8.06 4.86 7.00
C LYS A 48 7.79 3.36 6.89
N VAL A 49 8.47 2.70 5.97
CA VAL A 49 8.37 1.26 5.72
C VAL A 49 9.76 0.64 5.63
N PRO A 50 9.91 -0.68 5.81
CA PRO A 50 11.15 -1.39 5.53
C PRO A 50 11.68 -1.05 4.13
N GLN A 51 12.96 -0.68 4.07
CA GLN A 51 13.63 -0.28 2.83
C GLN A 51 14.43 -1.45 2.27
N GLN A 52 14.33 -1.66 0.97
CA GLN A 52 15.03 -2.73 0.28
C GLN A 52 16.44 -2.32 -0.14
N ASN A 53 17.33 -3.30 -0.22
CA ASN A 53 18.71 -3.11 -0.71
C ASN A 53 18.93 -3.66 -2.13
N GLY A 54 17.87 -4.09 -2.84
CA GLY A 54 17.98 -4.84 -4.10
C GLY A 54 16.77 -4.69 -5.04
N GLU A 55 16.57 -5.66 -5.94
CA GLU A 55 15.59 -5.59 -7.05
C GLU A 55 14.20 -6.17 -6.73
N GLU A 56 13.97 -6.65 -5.50
CA GLU A 56 12.76 -7.41 -5.17
C GLU A 56 11.58 -6.54 -4.67
N CYS A 57 11.34 -5.38 -5.29
CA CYS A 57 10.27 -4.48 -4.85
C CYS A 57 8.89 -5.14 -4.87
N GLY A 58 8.68 -6.10 -5.77
CA GLY A 58 7.46 -6.89 -5.83
C GLY A 58 7.17 -7.65 -4.53
N ILE A 59 8.19 -8.19 -3.85
CA ILE A 59 8.01 -8.93 -2.59
C ILE A 59 7.60 -7.96 -1.48
N TYR A 60 8.22 -6.78 -1.42
CA TYR A 60 7.85 -5.74 -0.45
C TYR A 60 6.42 -5.27 -0.66
N VAL A 61 5.99 -5.06 -1.91
CA VAL A 61 4.60 -4.70 -2.22
C VAL A 61 3.63 -5.78 -1.72
N LEU A 62 3.93 -7.06 -1.95
CA LEU A 62 3.10 -8.16 -1.48
C LEU A 62 3.06 -8.23 0.05
N TYR A 63 4.19 -8.05 0.72
CA TYR A 63 4.27 -8.02 2.18
C TYR A 63 3.49 -6.84 2.76
N PHE A 64 3.59 -5.65 2.18
CA PHE A 64 2.82 -4.48 2.65
C PHE A 64 1.32 -4.69 2.52
N ILE A 65 0.86 -5.33 1.43
CA ILE A 65 -0.55 -5.70 1.27
C ILE A 65 -0.94 -6.73 2.33
N HIS A 66 -0.09 -7.73 2.59
CA HIS A 66 -0.33 -8.73 3.64
C HIS A 66 -0.50 -8.07 5.00
N CYS A 67 0.45 -7.23 5.45
CA CYS A 67 0.36 -6.51 6.71
C CYS A 67 -0.89 -5.63 6.77
N PHE A 68 -1.21 -4.92 5.67
CA PHE A 68 -2.40 -4.08 5.61
C PHE A 68 -3.70 -4.88 5.82
N LEU A 69 -3.83 -6.05 5.17
CA LEU A 69 -5.00 -6.92 5.30
C LEU A 69 -5.09 -7.59 6.68
N GLN A 70 -3.96 -7.88 7.32
CA GLN A 70 -3.91 -8.44 8.67
C GLN A 70 -4.05 -7.39 9.78
N ASN A 71 -4.02 -6.10 9.43
CA ASN A 71 -4.06 -5.02 10.41
C ASN A 71 -5.44 -4.94 11.07
N GLY A 72 -5.55 -5.45 12.30
CA GLY A 72 -6.78 -5.41 13.09
C GLY A 72 -7.29 -4.00 13.43
N LYS A 73 -6.45 -2.96 13.26
CA LYS A 73 -6.86 -1.56 13.40
C LYS A 73 -7.54 -1.02 12.14
N LEU A 74 -7.42 -1.70 10.99
CA LEU A 74 -7.95 -1.23 9.72
C LEU A 74 -9.47 -1.02 9.79
N ALA A 75 -10.22 -2.01 10.31
CA ALA A 75 -11.66 -1.90 10.48
C ALA A 75 -12.03 -0.73 11.40
N GLN A 76 -11.33 -0.57 12.53
CA GLN A 76 -11.57 0.52 13.49
C GLN A 76 -11.28 1.90 12.91
N VAL A 77 -10.24 2.01 12.07
CA VAL A 77 -9.85 3.25 11.38
C VAL A 77 -10.84 3.59 10.27
N LEU A 78 -11.34 2.59 9.54
CA LEU A 78 -12.32 2.78 8.46
C LEU A 78 -13.72 3.09 9.00
N GLU A 79 -14.11 2.52 10.15
CA GLU A 79 -15.41 2.75 10.77
C GLU A 79 -15.52 4.12 11.45
N ASN A 80 -14.42 4.68 11.96
CA ASN A 80 -14.46 5.85 12.85
C ASN A 80 -13.89 7.16 12.26
N LYS A 81 -13.50 7.23 10.99
CA LYS A 81 -12.78 8.41 10.46
C LYS A 81 -13.40 9.10 9.25
N THR A 82 -13.24 10.42 9.23
CA THR A 82 -13.43 11.27 8.05
C THR A 82 -12.16 11.30 7.21
N LEU A 83 -12.27 11.50 5.90
CA LEU A 83 -11.16 11.44 4.91
C LEU A 83 -10.03 12.47 5.11
N GLU A 84 -10.16 13.41 6.04
CA GLU A 84 -9.18 14.47 6.32
C GLU A 84 -8.13 14.09 7.38
N GLU A 85 -8.27 12.92 8.02
CA GLU A 85 -7.37 12.48 9.09
C GLU A 85 -6.08 11.81 8.58
N ASP A 86 -5.07 11.80 9.46
CA ASP A 86 -3.76 11.17 9.27
C ASP A 86 -3.88 9.64 9.33
N PHE A 87 -3.64 8.98 8.19
CA PHE A 87 -3.65 7.53 8.05
C PHE A 87 -2.29 6.90 8.33
N SER A 88 -1.24 7.69 8.59
CA SER A 88 0.08 7.15 8.93
C SER A 88 0.05 6.34 10.22
N GLN A 89 -0.93 6.59 11.09
CA GLN A 89 -1.19 5.84 12.32
C GLN A 89 -1.57 4.37 12.09
N LEU A 90 -1.94 4.00 10.86
CA LEU A 90 -2.15 2.60 10.49
C LEU A 90 -0.86 1.79 10.52
N PHE A 91 0.27 2.45 10.33
CA PHE A 91 1.59 1.84 10.32
C PHE A 91 2.41 2.44 11.47
N ASP A 92 2.29 1.83 12.66
CA ASP A 92 3.06 2.20 13.85
C ASP A 92 4.37 1.42 13.94
N ASP A 93 5.20 1.81 14.90
CA ASP A 93 6.45 1.13 15.24
C ASP A 93 6.12 -0.30 15.70
N GLY A 94 6.29 -1.27 14.80
CA GLY A 94 5.94 -2.68 15.00
C GLY A 94 4.98 -3.26 13.95
N THR A 95 4.41 -2.43 13.07
CA THR A 95 3.58 -2.94 11.96
C THR A 95 4.36 -3.78 10.96
N PHE A 96 5.67 -3.54 10.83
CA PHE A 96 6.55 -4.31 9.96
C PHE A 96 7.63 -5.01 10.78
N ASP A 97 7.55 -6.32 10.88
CA ASP A 97 8.55 -7.14 11.55
C ASP A 97 9.61 -7.62 10.53
N PRO A 98 10.89 -7.29 10.71
CA PRO A 98 11.96 -7.76 9.83
C PRO A 98 12.07 -9.30 9.75
N GLU A 99 11.78 -10.01 10.83
CA GLU A 99 11.82 -11.48 10.83
C GLU A 99 10.65 -12.06 10.02
N GLU A 100 9.46 -11.50 10.21
CA GLU A 100 8.29 -11.87 9.42
C GLU A 100 8.48 -11.57 7.93
N LEU A 101 9.04 -10.41 7.58
CA LEU A 101 9.35 -10.05 6.19
C LEU A 101 10.30 -11.06 5.54
N GLU A 102 11.34 -11.49 6.24
CA GLU A 102 12.29 -12.48 5.72
C GLU A 102 11.65 -13.87 5.58
N ASN A 103 10.76 -14.25 6.49
CA ASN A 103 10.00 -15.50 6.38
C ASN A 103 9.00 -15.43 5.20
N PHE A 104 8.26 -14.33 5.07
CA PHE A 104 7.34 -14.09 3.96
C PHE A 104 8.07 -14.15 2.61
N ARG A 105 9.27 -13.57 2.53
CA ARG A 105 10.12 -13.66 1.33
C ARG A 105 10.45 -15.10 0.96
N LYS A 106 10.86 -15.92 1.93
CA LYS A 106 11.16 -17.35 1.71
C LYS A 106 9.93 -18.11 1.21
N ASP A 107 8.76 -17.83 1.80
CA ASP A 107 7.51 -18.47 1.41
C ASP A 107 7.11 -18.13 -0.03
N VAL A 108 7.24 -16.86 -0.44
CA VAL A 108 6.99 -16.45 -1.83
C VAL A 108 7.91 -17.16 -2.81
N HIS A 109 9.21 -17.28 -2.49
CA HIS A 109 10.15 -18.00 -3.35
C HIS A 109 9.85 -19.50 -3.40
N ALA A 110 9.52 -20.14 -2.27
CA ALA A 110 9.14 -21.54 -2.22
C ALA A 110 7.91 -21.81 -3.12
N PHE A 111 6.88 -20.96 -3.00
CA PHE A 111 5.68 -21.04 -3.83
C PHE A 111 5.97 -20.89 -5.33
N GLN A 112 6.89 -19.99 -5.71
CA GLN A 112 7.31 -19.83 -7.11
C GLN A 112 8.02 -21.08 -7.65
N VAL A 113 8.86 -21.71 -6.84
CA VAL A 113 9.56 -22.94 -7.20
C VAL A 113 8.55 -24.08 -7.40
N GLU A 114 7.64 -24.29 -6.45
CA GLU A 114 6.60 -25.32 -6.53
C GLU A 114 5.76 -25.19 -7.81
N ARG A 115 5.26 -23.98 -8.10
CA ARG A 115 4.50 -23.72 -9.33
C ARG A 115 5.28 -24.01 -10.61
N SER A 116 6.57 -23.67 -10.62
CA SER A 116 7.43 -23.89 -11.79
C SER A 116 7.64 -25.39 -12.03
N THR A 117 7.69 -26.20 -10.96
CA THR A 117 7.80 -27.66 -11.06
C THR A 117 6.49 -28.33 -11.50
N GLU A 118 5.33 -27.78 -11.13
CA GLU A 118 4.01 -28.29 -11.55
C GLU A 118 3.69 -28.00 -13.02
N THR A 119 4.08 -26.84 -13.54
CA THR A 119 3.87 -26.48 -14.97
C THR A 119 4.84 -27.15 -15.94
N GLY A 120 5.81 -27.92 -15.44
CA GLY A 120 6.83 -28.62 -16.22
C GLY A 120 6.54 -30.10 -16.52
N GLN A 121 5.36 -30.62 -16.19
CA GLN A 121 4.89 -31.98 -16.51
C GLN A 121 3.86 -32.00 -17.65
#